data_AF-A0A9E5YT61-F1
#
_entry.id   AF-A0A9E5YT61-F1
#
_cell.length_a   1.000
_cell.length_b   1.000
_cell.length_c   1.000
_cell.angle_alpha   90.00
_cell.angle_beta   90.00
_cell.angle_gamma   90.00
#
_symmetry.space_group_name_H-M   'P 1'
#
loop_
_entity.id
_entity.type
_entity.pdbx_description
1 polymer ?
#
loop_
_entity_poly.entity_id
_entity_poly.type
_entity_poly.pdbx_seq_one_letter_code
_entity_poly.pdbx_strand_id
1 'polypeptide(L)'
;MVNQKKISQNYNFIDLISEDKKNQNTNKYFSLSKVDKQITAQLIELKGFNISTGDQDLIDFLEQEFNIKNIYPLKIVVEWLKSNLIKWNDDIEIILEDWNDKNEKAQPLSAKIELQKITGYNYPGLVFED
;
A
#
# COMPACT_ATOMS: atom_id res chain seq x y z
N MET A 1 22.30 -0.20 21.99
CA MET A 1 21.27 -0.69 22.94
C MET A 1 19.91 -0.27 22.42
N VAL A 2 19.13 -1.21 21.88
CA VAL A 2 17.74 -0.94 21.48
C VAL A 2 16.91 -0.76 22.74
N ASN A 3 16.18 0.35 22.80
CA ASN A 3 15.53 0.86 23.99
C ASN A 3 14.34 -0.03 24.38
N GLN A 4 14.53 -0.95 25.34
CA GLN A 4 13.53 -1.94 25.78
C GLN A 4 12.20 -1.33 26.24
N LYS A 5 12.19 -0.05 26.66
CA LYS A 5 10.98 0.71 27.02
C LYS A 5 10.03 1.01 25.85
N LYS A 6 10.53 1.15 24.61
CA LYS A 6 9.69 1.36 23.43
C LYS A 6 8.98 0.07 23.02
N ILE A 7 9.66 -1.06 23.20
CA ILE A 7 9.16 -2.39 22.86
C ILE A 7 7.98 -2.78 23.75
N SER A 8 8.01 -2.44 25.06
CA SER A 8 6.91 -2.78 25.99
C SER A 8 5.61 -2.01 25.74
N GLN A 9 5.66 -0.82 25.14
CA GLN A 9 4.44 -0.08 24.77
C GLN A 9 3.74 -0.68 23.54
N ASN A 10 4.50 -1.29 22.62
CA ASN A 10 3.96 -1.90 21.40
C ASN A 10 3.16 -3.18 21.65
N TYR A 11 3.45 -3.95 22.70
CA TYR A 11 2.69 -5.17 23.00
C TYR A 11 1.24 -4.87 23.41
N ASN A 12 1.00 -3.83 24.22
CA ASN A 12 -0.36 -3.43 24.59
C ASN A 12 -1.17 -2.84 23.42
N PHE A 13 -0.49 -2.29 22.40
CA PHE A 13 -1.18 -1.69 21.25
C PHE A 13 -1.64 -2.75 20.24
N ILE A 14 -0.88 -3.83 20.08
CA ILE A 14 -1.27 -4.96 19.22
C ILE A 14 -2.54 -5.64 19.75
N ASP A 15 -2.68 -5.75 21.07
CA ASP A 15 -3.87 -6.31 21.72
C ASP A 15 -5.09 -5.38 21.63
N LEU A 16 -4.88 -4.07 21.42
CA LEU A 16 -5.94 -3.07 21.20
C LEU A 16 -6.48 -3.07 19.76
N ILE A 17 -5.73 -3.64 18.81
CA ILE A 17 -6.21 -3.92 17.45
C ILE A 17 -7.06 -5.18 17.52
N SER A 18 -8.26 -5.02 18.07
CA SER A 18 -9.16 -6.12 18.43
C SER A 18 -9.83 -6.75 17.20
N GLU A 19 -10.03 -8.06 17.25
CA GLU A 19 -10.72 -8.86 16.23
C GLU A 19 -12.22 -8.54 16.10
N ASP A 20 -12.77 -7.78 17.05
CA ASP A 20 -14.19 -7.40 17.10
C ASP A 20 -14.56 -6.26 16.14
N LYS A 21 -13.61 -5.78 15.32
CA LYS A 21 -13.87 -4.73 14.34
C LYS A 21 -14.49 -5.34 13.08
N LYS A 22 -15.67 -4.83 12.73
CA LYS A 22 -16.36 -5.18 11.48
C LYS A 22 -15.96 -4.24 10.37
N ASN A 23 -15.64 -4.81 9.21
CA ASN A 23 -15.58 -4.11 7.95
C ASN A 23 -16.98 -3.61 7.59
N GLN A 24 -17.14 -2.29 7.49
CA GLN A 24 -18.44 -1.66 7.23
C GLN A 24 -18.99 -1.96 5.82
N ASN A 25 -18.12 -2.28 4.87
CA ASN A 25 -18.51 -2.59 3.49
C ASN A 25 -19.01 -4.04 3.35
N THR A 26 -18.41 -4.98 4.08
CA THR A 26 -18.73 -6.41 3.96
C THR A 26 -19.58 -6.95 5.11
N ASN A 27 -19.72 -6.19 6.20
CA ASN A 27 -20.33 -6.58 7.47
C ASN A 27 -19.69 -7.85 8.10
N LYS A 28 -18.46 -8.18 7.70
CA LYS A 28 -17.64 -9.26 8.27
C LYS A 28 -16.58 -8.68 9.20
N TYR A 29 -16.08 -9.47 10.13
CA TYR A 29 -14.93 -9.08 10.94
C TYR A 29 -13.66 -9.06 10.09
N PHE A 30 -12.76 -8.12 10.37
CA PHE A 30 -11.44 -8.09 9.72
C PHE A 30 -10.61 -9.31 10.14
N SER A 31 -10.01 -9.98 9.18
CA SER A 31 -9.15 -11.14 9.39
C SER A 31 -7.67 -10.75 9.40
N LEU A 32 -7.27 -9.89 10.35
CA LEU A 32 -5.89 -9.41 10.46
C LEU A 32 -4.95 -10.46 11.07
N SER A 33 -3.87 -10.78 10.37
CA SER A 33 -2.80 -11.62 10.92
C SER A 33 -2.02 -10.88 12.01
N LYS A 34 -1.19 -11.63 12.75
CA LYS A 34 -0.26 -11.02 13.72
C LYS A 34 0.68 -10.00 13.07
N VAL A 35 1.09 -10.24 11.82
CA VAL A 35 1.98 -9.34 11.07
C VAL A 35 1.23 -8.07 10.69
N ASP A 36 -0.03 -8.17 10.27
CA ASP A 36 -0.86 -7.00 9.92
C ASP A 36 -1.07 -6.09 11.12
N LYS A 37 -1.36 -6.67 12.29
CA LYS A 37 -1.47 -5.91 13.55
C LYS A 37 -0.16 -5.20 13.90
N GLN A 38 1.00 -5.84 13.69
CA GLN A 38 2.31 -5.21 13.90
C GLN A 38 2.59 -4.07 12.93
N ILE A 39 2.30 -4.26 11.64
CA ILE A 39 2.44 -3.23 10.60
C ILE A 39 1.56 -2.03 10.94
N THR A 40 0.31 -2.28 11.34
CA THR A 40 -0.65 -1.25 11.71
C THR A 40 -0.16 -0.43 12.90
N ALA A 41 0.32 -1.10 13.96
CA ALA A 41 0.88 -0.42 15.12
C ALA A 41 2.06 0.50 14.73
N GLN A 42 2.95 0.04 13.85
CA GLN A 42 4.06 0.85 13.36
C GLN A 42 3.61 2.06 12.53
N LEU A 43 2.64 1.88 11.62
CA LEU A 43 2.12 2.97 10.80
C LEU A 43 1.48 4.07 11.65
N ILE A 44 0.74 3.68 12.68
CA ILE A 44 0.11 4.62 13.63
C ILE A 44 1.17 5.38 14.42
N GLU A 45 2.24 4.71 14.86
CA GLU A 45 3.35 5.36 15.58
C GLU A 45 4.11 6.34 14.68
N LEU A 46 4.35 5.98 13.42
CA LEU A 46 5.21 6.74 12.50
C LEU A 46 4.56 8.02 11.93
N LYS A 47 3.23 8.17 12.05
CA LYS A 47 2.40 9.33 11.65
C LYS A 47 2.71 9.93 10.26
N GLY A 48 1.70 9.94 9.38
CA GLY A 48 1.78 10.59 8.06
C GLY A 48 2.42 9.71 6.97
N PHE A 49 2.68 8.45 7.28
CA PHE A 49 3.04 7.44 6.28
C PHE A 49 1.78 6.71 5.79
N ASN A 50 1.77 6.40 4.50
CA ASN A 50 0.83 5.49 3.87
C ASN A 50 1.50 4.12 3.68
N ILE A 51 0.71 3.09 3.38
CA ILE A 51 1.20 1.74 3.11
C ILE A 51 1.13 1.42 1.61
N SER A 52 1.93 0.46 1.14
CA SER A 52 1.70 -0.24 -0.11
C SER A 52 1.57 -1.73 0.18
N THR A 53 0.38 -2.29 -0.02
CA THR A 53 0.12 -3.72 0.15
C THR A 53 -0.94 -4.22 -0.83
N GLY A 54 -0.93 -5.53 -1.07
CA GLY A 54 -1.98 -6.25 -1.81
C GLY A 54 -3.05 -6.86 -0.89
N ASP A 55 -2.89 -6.82 0.43
CA ASP A 55 -3.86 -7.39 1.36
C ASP A 55 -5.08 -6.48 1.53
N GLN A 56 -6.25 -6.93 1.08
CA GLN A 56 -7.46 -6.10 1.09
C GLN A 56 -8.02 -5.88 2.50
N ASP A 57 -7.93 -6.87 3.38
CA ASP A 57 -8.46 -6.75 4.74
C ASP A 57 -7.64 -5.73 5.54
N LEU A 58 -6.32 -5.73 5.35
CA LEU A 58 -5.44 -4.73 5.94
C LEU A 58 -5.68 -3.32 5.37
N ILE A 59 -5.89 -3.19 4.05
CA ILE A 59 -6.20 -1.90 3.41
C ILE A 59 -7.49 -1.33 4.00
N ASP A 60 -8.57 -2.11 3.94
CA ASP A 60 -9.88 -1.68 4.42
C ASP A 60 -9.84 -1.32 5.91
N PHE A 61 -9.10 -2.09 6.71
CA PHE A 61 -8.94 -1.83 8.14
C PHE A 61 -8.22 -0.50 8.41
N LEU A 62 -7.09 -0.27 7.75
CA LEU A 62 -6.28 0.94 7.92
C LEU A 62 -7.02 2.20 7.47
N GLU A 63 -7.76 2.10 6.36
CA GLU A 63 -8.56 3.20 5.88
C GLU A 63 -9.75 3.47 6.82
N GLN A 64 -10.49 2.44 7.22
CA GLN A 64 -11.67 2.58 8.08
C GLN A 64 -11.32 3.12 9.47
N GLU A 65 -10.31 2.56 10.13
CA GLU A 65 -10.05 2.87 11.54
C GLU A 65 -9.08 4.04 11.73
N PHE A 66 -8.22 4.31 10.74
CA PHE A 66 -7.13 5.27 10.88
C PHE A 66 -7.02 6.27 9.72
N ASN A 67 -7.86 6.18 8.69
CA ASN A 67 -7.79 7.01 7.48
C ASN A 67 -6.40 6.96 6.81
N ILE A 68 -5.72 5.81 6.93
CA ILE A 68 -4.43 5.55 6.30
C ILE A 68 -4.70 4.90 4.94
N LYS A 69 -4.19 5.50 3.86
CA LYS A 69 -4.48 5.06 2.50
C LYS A 69 -3.45 4.06 1.98
N ASN A 70 -3.88 3.20 1.07
CA ASN A 70 -2.98 2.38 0.27
C ASN A 70 -2.43 3.18 -0.92
N ILE A 71 -1.13 3.17 -1.11
CA ILE A 71 -0.45 3.67 -2.30
C ILE A 71 -0.15 2.47 -3.20
N TYR A 72 -0.65 2.53 -4.42
CA TYR A 72 -0.45 1.47 -5.41
C TYR A 72 0.96 1.54 -6.02
N PRO A 73 1.58 0.39 -6.34
CA PRO A 73 2.94 0.33 -6.87
C PRO A 73 3.21 1.25 -8.06
N LEU A 74 2.28 1.35 -9.03
CA LEU A 74 2.45 2.23 -10.18
C LEU A 74 2.58 3.71 -9.78
N LYS A 75 1.84 4.13 -8.76
CA LYS A 75 1.92 5.50 -8.21
C LYS A 75 3.29 5.75 -7.57
N ILE A 76 3.88 4.76 -6.90
CA ILE A 76 5.23 4.86 -6.34
C ILE A 76 6.27 5.06 -7.46
N VAL A 77 6.19 4.26 -8.53
CA VAL A 77 7.08 4.37 -9.70
C VAL A 77 6.98 5.77 -10.31
N VAL A 78 5.77 6.27 -10.52
CA VAL A 78 5.53 7.63 -11.05
C VAL A 78 6.15 8.71 -10.15
N GLU A 79 5.96 8.65 -8.84
CA GLU A 79 6.52 9.62 -7.90
C GLU A 79 8.07 9.57 -7.87
N TRP A 80 8.67 8.38 -7.99
CA TRP A 80 10.12 8.24 -8.12
C TRP A 80 10.67 8.83 -9.41
N LEU A 81 9.95 8.65 -10.54
CA LEU A 81 10.31 9.28 -11.82
C LEU A 81 10.21 10.81 -11.73
N LYS A 82 9.11 11.35 -11.20
CA LYS A 82 8.94 12.81 -11.00
C LYS A 82 10.02 13.40 -10.11
N SER A 83 10.42 12.67 -9.08
CA SER A 83 11.44 13.08 -8.11
C SER A 83 12.87 12.83 -8.61
N ASN A 84 13.04 12.30 -9.82
CA ASN A 84 14.34 11.93 -10.39
C ASN A 84 15.15 10.96 -9.50
N LEU A 85 14.46 10.13 -8.72
CA LEU A 85 15.06 9.05 -7.91
C LEU A 85 15.44 7.85 -8.78
N ILE A 86 14.67 7.64 -9.85
CA ILE A 86 14.95 6.67 -10.91
C ILE A 86 14.83 7.36 -12.26
N LYS A 87 15.46 6.77 -13.28
CA LYS A 87 15.31 7.16 -14.68
C LYS A 87 14.53 6.10 -15.42
N TRP A 88 13.66 6.51 -16.34
CA TRP A 88 12.98 5.58 -17.24
C TRP A 88 14.00 4.83 -18.10
N ASN A 89 13.85 3.51 -18.21
CA ASN A 89 14.65 2.62 -19.02
C ASN A 89 13.89 1.32 -19.34
N ASP A 90 14.46 0.52 -20.25
CA ASP A 90 13.88 -0.75 -20.71
C ASP A 90 13.69 -1.76 -19.56
N ASP A 91 14.53 -1.72 -18.52
CA ASP A 91 14.39 -2.61 -17.36
C ASP A 91 13.08 -2.35 -16.60
N ILE A 92 12.70 -1.07 -16.41
CA ILE A 92 11.44 -0.71 -15.76
C ILE A 92 10.26 -1.12 -16.66
N GLU A 93 10.38 -0.93 -17.96
CA GLU A 93 9.36 -1.35 -18.93
C GLU A 93 9.08 -2.85 -18.82
N ILE A 94 10.12 -3.69 -18.85
CA ILE A 94 10.01 -5.14 -18.70
C ILE A 94 9.33 -5.53 -17.38
N ILE A 95 9.66 -4.84 -16.27
CA ILE A 95 9.03 -5.10 -14.97
C ILE A 95 7.52 -4.78 -15.01
N LEU A 96 7.12 -3.68 -15.65
CA LEU A 96 5.72 -3.29 -15.75
C LEU A 96 4.93 -4.19 -16.71
N GLU A 97 5.57 -4.73 -17.74
CA GLU A 97 4.98 -5.75 -18.62
C GLU A 97 4.74 -7.06 -17.86
N ASP A 98 5.72 -7.50 -17.07
CA ASP A 98 5.62 -8.71 -16.25
C ASP A 98 4.45 -8.63 -15.24
N TRP A 99 4.11 -7.43 -14.75
CA TRP A 99 2.91 -7.26 -13.89
C TRP A 99 1.62 -7.61 -14.63
N ASN A 100 1.51 -7.25 -15.91
CA ASN A 100 0.35 -7.62 -16.72
C ASN A 100 0.31 -9.13 -16.97
N ASP A 101 1.45 -9.74 -17.29
CA ASP A 101 1.56 -11.18 -17.54
C ASP A 101 1.22 -12.02 -16.30
N LYS A 102 1.54 -11.49 -15.11
CA LYS A 102 1.21 -12.11 -13.82
C LYS A 102 -0.21 -11.81 -13.34
N ASN A 103 -1.01 -11.09 -14.13
CA ASN A 103 -2.36 -10.67 -13.76
C ASN A 103 -2.39 -9.99 -12.39
N GLU A 104 -1.41 -9.09 -12.16
CA GLU A 104 -1.32 -8.29 -10.95
C GLU A 104 -2.57 -7.40 -10.78
N LYS A 105 -2.80 -6.94 -9.54
CA LYS A 105 -3.94 -6.08 -9.24
C LYS A 105 -3.96 -4.84 -10.15
N ALA A 106 -5.16 -4.44 -10.54
CA ALA A 106 -5.39 -3.22 -11.30
C ALA A 106 -4.74 -2.00 -10.60
N GLN A 107 -4.20 -1.08 -11.39
CA GLN A 107 -3.51 0.12 -10.92
C GLN A 107 -4.38 1.38 -11.13
N PRO A 108 -4.13 2.48 -10.39
CA PRO A 108 -4.91 3.71 -10.55
C PRO A 108 -4.80 4.29 -11.97
N LEU A 109 -5.92 4.70 -12.55
CA LEU A 109 -5.95 5.34 -13.88
C LEU A 109 -5.15 6.64 -13.87
N SER A 110 -5.21 7.42 -12.80
CA SER A 110 -4.42 8.64 -12.64
C SER A 110 -2.91 8.37 -12.82
N ALA A 111 -2.40 7.30 -12.19
CA ALA A 111 -0.99 6.91 -12.28
C ALA A 111 -0.59 6.46 -13.70
N LYS A 112 -1.47 5.73 -14.41
CA LYS A 112 -1.24 5.36 -15.82
C LYS A 112 -1.10 6.59 -16.70
N ILE A 113 -2.01 7.56 -16.57
CA ILE A 113 -2.00 8.81 -17.35
C ILE A 113 -0.70 9.59 -17.07
N GLU A 114 -0.31 9.68 -15.81
CA GLU A 114 0.92 10.37 -15.42
C GLU A 114 2.19 9.67 -15.93
N LEU A 115 2.25 8.33 -15.87
CA LEU A 115 3.37 7.57 -16.42
C LEU A 115 3.52 7.85 -17.91
N GLN A 116 2.42 7.77 -18.66
CA GLN A 116 2.42 8.05 -20.10
C GLN A 116 2.88 9.48 -20.40
N LYS A 117 2.46 10.45 -19.58
CA LYS A 117 2.88 11.85 -19.73
C LYS A 117 4.39 12.05 -19.52
N ILE A 118 4.99 11.33 -18.58
CA ILE A 118 6.41 11.48 -18.22
C ILE A 118 7.31 10.70 -19.19
N THR A 119 6.87 9.52 -19.63
CA THR A 119 7.73 8.54 -20.32
C THR A 119 7.36 8.32 -21.78
N GLY A 120 6.12 8.64 -22.18
CA GLY A 120 5.54 8.23 -23.46
C GLY A 120 5.05 6.77 -23.49
N TYR A 121 5.35 5.98 -22.46
CA TYR A 121 5.00 4.57 -22.38
C TYR A 121 3.51 4.37 -22.04
N ASN A 122 2.87 3.42 -22.72
CA ASN A 122 1.47 3.07 -22.46
C ASN A 122 1.39 1.81 -21.58
N TYR A 123 1.11 2.00 -20.28
CA TYR A 123 1.02 0.89 -19.32
C TYR A 123 0.01 -0.20 -19.78
N PRO A 124 0.46 -1.46 -19.88
CA PRO A 124 -0.35 -2.54 -20.46
C PRO A 124 -1.36 -3.16 -19.49
N GLY A 125 -1.12 -3.04 -18.18
CA GLY A 125 -1.94 -3.69 -17.17
C GLY A 125 -3.33 -3.09 -16.97
N LEU A 126 -4.18 -3.82 -16.23
CA LEU A 126 -5.51 -3.39 -15.83
C LEU A 126 -5.48 -2.10 -14.98
N VAL A 127 -6.53 -1.29 -15.09
CA VAL A 127 -6.69 -0.05 -14.34
C VAL A 127 -8.06 0.09 -13.70
N PHE A 128 -8.15 0.92 -12.65
CA PHE A 128 -9.40 1.31 -11.98
C PHE A 128 -9.47 2.85 -11.81
N GLU A 129 -10.68 3.39 -11.65
CA GLU A 129 -10.90 4.81 -11.36
C GLU A 129 -10.67 5.08 -9.86
N ASP A 130 -9.76 6.02 -9.56
CA ASP A 130 -9.32 6.38 -8.21
C ASP A 130 -9.78 7.78 -7.76
#